data_AF-A0A8H5I9W3-F1
#
_entry.id   AF-A0A8H5I9W3-F1
#
_cell.length_a   1.000
_cell.length_b   1.000
_cell.length_c   1.000
_cell.angle_alpha   90.00
_cell.angle_beta   90.00
_cell.angle_gamma   90.00
#
_symmetry.space_group_name_H-M   'P 1'
#
loop_
_entity.id
_entity.type
_entity.pdbx_description
1 polymer ?
#
loop_
_entity_poly.entity_id
_entity_poly.type
_entity_poly.pdbx_seq_one_letter_code
_entity_poly.pdbx_strand_id
1 'polypeptide(L)'
;MSSKDDKILHDEDDGTIEDINAVPTADFPTRLADGVAYGPGGIRGVIQSPFVFGAAFLASLGDFSFGYDQGVISIINVMPQFHDVFPRAASGFGKGFMTGMLEFGAFLGCFFMPWMADKISRKKALAVVVVIFNIGAILQTAAVSYEMLVLGRTVGGIGVGTLALGAPLYISEISPPNLRGTLLVLESISICAGVVVSFYITYGTRHLEGDIAFRLPLGLQMVSATIVGVGILFFP
;
A
#
# COMPACT_ATOMS: atom_id res chain seq x y z
N MET A 1 -30.80 69.27 8.08
CA MET A 1 -30.86 69.45 9.55
C MET A 1 -32.00 68.54 10.02
N SER A 2 -31.68 67.29 10.37
CA SER A 2 -31.61 66.81 11.77
C SER A 2 -33.02 66.71 12.36
N SER A 3 -33.64 65.53 12.50
CA SER A 3 -33.52 64.59 13.65
C SER A 3 -34.95 64.40 14.17
N LYS A 4 -35.56 63.22 13.98
CA LYS A 4 -35.66 62.08 14.91
C LYS A 4 -36.86 62.17 15.88
N ASP A 5 -37.34 60.96 16.18
CA ASP A 5 -37.99 60.51 17.42
C ASP A 5 -39.49 60.74 17.58
N ASP A 6 -40.24 59.63 17.53
CA ASP A 6 -41.31 59.40 18.50
C ASP A 6 -41.43 57.89 18.82
N LYS A 7 -41.08 57.54 20.07
CA LYS A 7 -41.57 56.47 20.99
C LYS A 7 -41.41 55.00 20.54
N ILE A 8 -40.66 54.09 21.20
CA ILE A 8 -40.47 53.66 22.62
C ILE A 8 -41.73 53.14 23.35
N LEU A 9 -41.59 51.92 23.90
CA LEU A 9 -42.31 51.21 25.00
C LEU A 9 -43.40 50.21 24.57
N HIS A 10 -43.61 49.02 25.16
CA HIS A 10 -42.89 48.06 26.02
C HIS A 10 -43.81 46.80 26.15
N ASP A 11 -43.29 45.70 26.70
CA ASP A 11 -43.93 44.46 27.23
C ASP A 11 -43.71 43.21 26.35
N GLU A 12 -42.69 42.38 26.61
CA GLU A 12 -42.50 41.35 27.67
C GLU A 12 -43.39 40.09 27.55
N ASP A 13 -42.68 39.00 27.20
CA ASP A 13 -42.79 37.61 27.69
C ASP A 13 -44.10 36.83 27.49
N ASP A 14 -44.09 35.87 26.54
CA ASP A 14 -44.63 34.54 26.84
C ASP A 14 -43.93 33.48 25.97
N GLY A 15 -43.47 32.42 26.62
CA GLY A 15 -42.66 31.38 26.00
C GLY A 15 -43.50 30.32 25.32
N THR A 16 -43.20 30.05 24.04
CA THR A 16 -43.35 28.71 23.45
C THR A 16 -42.21 28.44 22.46
N ILE A 17 -41.38 27.46 22.82
CA ILE A 17 -40.43 26.82 21.92
C ILE A 17 -41.25 25.91 20.99
N GLU A 18 -41.89 26.46 19.97
CA GLU A 18 -42.50 25.69 18.89
C GLU A 18 -42.24 26.41 17.57
N ASP A 19 -41.14 26.00 16.91
CA ASP A 19 -41.05 25.79 15.45
C ASP A 19 -39.58 25.72 15.01
N ILE A 20 -38.87 24.68 15.46
CA ILE A 20 -37.54 24.30 14.92
C ILE A 20 -37.70 23.49 13.60
N ASN A 21 -38.93 23.22 13.15
CA ASN A 21 -39.21 22.36 11.99
C ASN A 21 -39.65 23.12 10.72
N ALA A 22 -39.12 24.32 10.50
CA ALA A 22 -39.34 25.05 9.25
C ALA A 22 -38.05 25.68 8.71
N VAL A 23 -36.96 24.92 8.64
CA VAL A 23 -35.93 25.21 7.63
C VAL A 23 -36.33 24.45 6.37
N PRO A 24 -36.75 25.13 5.28
CA PRO A 24 -37.07 24.47 4.03
C PRO A 24 -35.84 23.72 3.54
N THR A 25 -35.84 22.39 3.68
CA THR A 25 -34.78 21.48 3.21
C THR A 25 -34.64 21.46 1.68
N ALA A 26 -35.46 22.22 0.96
CA ALA A 26 -35.43 22.39 -0.48
C ALA A 26 -34.40 23.44 -0.97
N ASP A 27 -33.94 24.34 -0.09
CA ASP A 27 -32.98 25.42 -0.42
C ASP A 27 -31.58 25.19 0.17
N PHE A 28 -31.24 23.95 0.55
CA PHE A 28 -29.82 23.62 0.71
C PHE A 28 -29.14 23.84 -0.64
N PRO A 29 -28.15 24.73 -0.74
CA PRO A 29 -27.64 25.15 -2.03
C PRO A 29 -27.01 23.94 -2.72
N THR A 30 -27.68 23.43 -3.74
CA THR A 30 -27.14 22.53 -4.78
C THR A 30 -25.82 23.06 -5.35
N ARG A 31 -25.54 24.36 -5.16
CA ARG A 31 -24.27 25.04 -5.44
C ARG A 31 -23.05 24.58 -4.64
N LEU A 32 -23.20 23.86 -3.52
CA LEU A 32 -22.04 23.28 -2.81
C LEU A 32 -21.58 21.96 -3.45
N ALA A 33 -22.44 21.28 -4.20
CA ALA A 33 -22.09 20.05 -4.92
C ALA A 33 -21.49 20.34 -6.32
N ASP A 34 -21.94 21.40 -6.99
CA ASP A 34 -21.57 21.69 -8.39
C ASP A 34 -20.32 22.58 -8.57
N GLY A 35 -19.59 22.88 -7.48
CA GLY A 35 -18.58 23.95 -7.47
C GLY A 35 -17.11 23.51 -7.44
N VAL A 36 -16.78 22.22 -7.35
CA VAL A 36 -15.37 21.79 -7.35
C VAL A 36 -15.06 21.07 -8.66
N ALA A 37 -14.73 21.87 -9.68
CA ALA A 37 -14.14 21.36 -10.91
C ALA A 37 -12.75 20.78 -10.59
N TYR A 38 -12.71 19.56 -10.05
CA TYR A 38 -11.49 18.78 -10.06
C TYR A 38 -11.07 18.64 -11.53
N GLY A 39 -9.81 18.96 -11.84
CA GLY A 39 -9.28 18.95 -13.20
C GLY A 39 -9.57 17.66 -13.97
N PRO A 40 -9.21 17.60 -15.27
CA PRO A 40 -9.63 16.52 -16.16
C PRO A 40 -9.45 15.14 -15.51
N GLY A 41 -10.54 14.37 -15.41
CA GLY A 41 -10.53 13.06 -14.77
C GLY A 41 -9.75 11.99 -15.54
N GLY A 42 -9.48 10.87 -14.87
CA GLY A 42 -8.82 9.70 -15.48
C GLY A 42 -7.31 9.84 -15.64
N ILE A 43 -6.73 9.02 -16.53
CA ILE A 43 -5.27 8.86 -16.71
C ILE A 43 -4.59 10.19 -17.07
N ARG A 44 -5.28 11.07 -17.81
CA ARG A 44 -4.76 12.40 -18.19
C ARG A 44 -4.60 13.35 -17.00
N GLY A 45 -5.50 13.29 -16.02
CA GLY A 45 -5.40 14.09 -14.78
C GLY A 45 -4.29 13.62 -13.85
N VAL A 46 -4.03 12.31 -13.83
CA VAL A 46 -2.93 11.72 -13.06
C VAL A 46 -1.57 12.20 -13.57
N ILE A 47 -1.39 12.27 -14.90
CA ILE A 47 -0.13 12.74 -15.53
C ILE A 47 0.07 14.25 -15.38
N GLN A 48 -1.00 15.03 -15.20
CA GLN A 48 -0.94 16.49 -15.10
C GLN A 48 -0.39 16.99 -13.75
N SER A 49 -0.47 16.18 -12.69
CA SER A 49 0.11 16.51 -11.38
C SER A 49 1.40 15.69 -11.15
N PRO A 50 2.59 16.26 -11.39
CA PRO A 50 3.85 15.52 -11.31
C PRO A 50 4.15 14.97 -9.91
N PHE A 51 3.66 15.64 -8.87
CA PHE A 51 3.78 15.18 -7.48
C PHE A 51 2.94 13.93 -7.20
N VAL A 52 1.67 13.94 -7.62
CA VAL A 52 0.76 12.79 -7.43
C VAL A 52 1.19 11.62 -8.30
N PHE A 53 1.63 11.88 -9.53
CA PHE A 53 2.16 10.87 -10.43
C PHE A 53 3.41 10.19 -9.84
N GLY A 54 4.37 10.97 -9.34
CA GLY A 54 5.60 10.41 -8.80
C GLY A 54 5.39 9.64 -7.50
N ALA A 55 4.49 10.11 -6.63
CA ALA A 55 4.09 9.40 -5.42
C ALA A 55 3.37 8.07 -5.74
N ALA A 56 2.45 8.09 -6.71
CA ALA A 56 1.77 6.90 -7.18
C ALA A 56 2.72 5.92 -7.88
N PHE A 57 3.71 6.41 -8.62
CA PHE A 57 4.74 5.59 -9.26
C PHE A 57 5.62 4.88 -8.22
N LEU A 58 6.05 5.58 -7.17
CA LEU A 58 6.82 4.97 -6.09
C LEU A 58 6.03 3.96 -5.28
N ALA A 59 4.77 4.27 -4.95
CA ALA A 59 3.87 3.29 -4.33
C ALA A 59 3.75 2.04 -5.21
N SER A 60 3.44 2.23 -6.51
CA SER A 60 3.35 1.16 -7.49
C SER A 60 4.62 0.30 -7.57
N LEU A 61 5.83 0.88 -7.47
CA LEU A 61 7.07 0.09 -7.47
C LEU A 61 7.24 -0.75 -6.19
N GLY A 62 6.77 -0.25 -5.04
CA GLY A 62 6.70 -1.02 -3.80
C GLY A 62 5.75 -2.20 -3.95
N ASP A 63 4.57 -1.96 -4.49
CA ASP A 63 3.53 -2.96 -4.71
C ASP A 63 3.91 -3.96 -5.81
N PHE A 64 4.72 -3.53 -6.79
CA PHE A 64 5.38 -4.41 -7.76
C PHE A 64 6.32 -5.39 -7.07
N SER A 65 7.15 -4.91 -6.12
CA SER A 65 8.08 -5.76 -5.37
C SER A 65 7.33 -6.75 -4.46
N PHE A 66 6.20 -6.33 -3.89
CA PHE A 66 5.31 -7.24 -3.17
C PHE A 66 4.71 -8.32 -4.08
N GLY A 67 4.17 -7.93 -5.24
CA GLY A 67 3.65 -8.89 -6.22
C GLY A 67 4.73 -9.86 -6.73
N TYR A 68 5.97 -9.39 -6.86
CA TYR A 68 7.11 -10.22 -7.22
C TYR A 68 7.38 -11.32 -6.16
N ASP A 69 7.41 -10.98 -4.87
CA ASP A 69 7.62 -11.95 -3.78
C ASP A 69 6.53 -13.05 -3.77
N GLN A 70 5.28 -12.64 -3.94
CA GLN A 70 4.13 -13.55 -4.05
C GLN A 70 4.27 -14.53 -5.22
N GLY A 71 4.61 -14.03 -6.41
CA GLY A 71 4.73 -14.86 -7.61
C GLY A 71 5.95 -15.77 -7.59
N VAL A 72 7.10 -15.31 -7.09
CA VAL A 72 8.32 -16.13 -6.95
C VAL A 72 8.05 -17.36 -6.08
N ILE A 73 7.45 -17.20 -4.91
CA ILE A 73 7.18 -18.34 -4.02
C ILE A 73 6.15 -19.31 -4.57
N SER A 74 5.18 -18.83 -5.36
CA SER A 74 4.21 -19.70 -6.01
C SER A 74 4.90 -20.75 -6.90
N ILE A 75 5.94 -20.37 -7.65
CA ILE A 75 6.71 -21.33 -8.46
C ILE A 75 7.75 -22.08 -7.63
N ILE A 76 8.50 -21.41 -6.76
CA ILE A 76 9.57 -22.08 -5.98
C ILE A 76 9.01 -23.24 -5.16
N ASN A 77 7.79 -23.10 -4.63
CA ASN A 77 7.09 -24.16 -3.88
C ASN A 77 6.77 -25.43 -4.69
N VAL A 78 6.89 -25.40 -6.02
CA VAL A 78 6.70 -26.59 -6.88
C VAL A 78 8.00 -27.06 -7.52
N MET A 79 9.13 -26.38 -7.28
CA MET A 79 10.43 -26.76 -7.81
C MET A 79 11.01 -27.97 -7.06
N PRO A 80 11.44 -29.03 -7.77
CA PRO A 80 12.09 -30.18 -7.13
C PRO A 80 13.42 -29.77 -6.48
N GLN A 81 14.20 -28.89 -7.11
CA GLN A 81 15.48 -28.41 -6.58
C GLN A 81 15.33 -27.72 -5.21
N PHE A 82 14.20 -27.03 -4.99
CA PHE A 82 13.91 -26.38 -3.72
C PHE A 82 13.54 -27.41 -2.63
N HIS A 83 12.82 -28.47 -2.99
CA HIS A 83 12.50 -29.56 -2.07
C HIS A 83 13.72 -30.42 -1.72
N ASP A 84 14.69 -30.53 -2.63
CA ASP A 84 15.93 -31.27 -2.37
C ASP A 84 16.78 -30.57 -1.29
N VAL A 85 16.82 -29.24 -1.31
CA VAL A 85 17.50 -28.43 -0.28
C VAL A 85 16.66 -28.31 1.00
N PHE A 86 15.34 -28.18 0.86
CA PHE A 86 14.41 -28.02 1.97
C PHE A 86 13.34 -29.12 1.96
N PRO A 87 13.66 -30.35 2.40
CA PRO A 87 12.72 -31.48 2.36
C PRO A 87 11.46 -31.24 3.20
N ARG A 88 11.55 -30.40 4.24
CA ARG A 88 10.40 -30.01 5.06
C ARG A 88 9.39 -29.15 4.28
N ALA A 89 9.86 -28.35 3.34
CA ALA A 89 9.02 -27.56 2.44
C ALA A 89 8.32 -28.40 1.37
N ALA A 90 8.71 -29.66 1.15
CA ALA A 90 8.00 -30.56 0.24
C ALA A 90 6.64 -31.02 0.79
N SER A 91 6.52 -31.09 2.13
CA SER A 91 5.27 -31.46 2.80
C SER A 91 4.21 -30.37 2.64
N GLY A 92 2.94 -30.75 2.49
CA GLY A 92 1.83 -29.78 2.38
C GLY A 92 1.74 -28.85 3.59
N PHE A 93 2.05 -29.37 4.79
CA PHE A 93 2.13 -28.57 6.01
C PHE A 93 3.29 -27.57 5.97
N GLY A 94 4.47 -27.95 5.47
CA GLY A 94 5.62 -27.04 5.36
C GLY A 94 5.34 -25.86 4.43
N LYS A 95 4.79 -26.12 3.23
CA LYS A 95 4.40 -25.05 2.30
C LYS A 95 3.39 -24.10 2.93
N GLY A 96 2.34 -24.66 3.52
CA GLY A 96 1.28 -23.89 4.17
C GLY A 96 1.81 -23.09 5.37
N PHE A 97 2.69 -23.67 6.18
CA PHE A 97 3.29 -22.99 7.33
C PHE A 97 4.18 -21.84 6.88
N MET A 98 5.03 -22.03 5.87
CA MET A 98 5.90 -20.98 5.34
C MET A 98 5.09 -19.81 4.76
N THR A 99 4.08 -20.09 3.93
CA THR A 99 3.20 -19.06 3.37
C THR A 99 2.38 -18.38 4.46
N GLY A 100 1.86 -19.15 5.42
CA GLY A 100 1.08 -18.61 6.55
C GLY A 100 1.90 -17.73 7.50
N MET A 101 3.20 -18.01 7.67
CA MET A 101 4.08 -17.18 8.50
C MET A 101 4.38 -15.80 7.87
N LEU A 102 4.31 -15.67 6.54
CA LEU A 102 4.33 -14.37 5.87
C LEU A 102 3.07 -13.59 6.21
N GLU A 103 1.89 -14.21 6.05
CA GLU A 103 0.60 -13.57 6.37
C GLU A 103 0.48 -13.21 7.85
N PHE A 104 1.00 -14.05 8.74
CA PHE A 104 1.08 -13.75 10.16
C PHE A 104 1.98 -12.53 10.43
N GLY A 105 3.13 -12.45 9.76
CA GLY A 105 3.98 -11.26 9.78
C GLY A 105 3.24 -10.02 9.28
N ALA A 106 2.51 -10.14 8.16
CA ALA A 106 1.73 -9.05 7.59
C ALA A 106 0.62 -8.58 8.54
N PHE A 107 -0.09 -9.50 9.18
CA PHE A 107 -1.08 -9.20 10.21
C PHE A 107 -0.49 -8.37 11.36
N LEU A 108 0.69 -8.75 11.85
CA LEU A 108 1.40 -7.96 12.86
C LEU A 108 1.81 -6.58 12.30
N GLY A 109 2.34 -6.54 11.07
CA GLY A 109 2.72 -5.30 10.38
C GLY A 109 1.57 -4.31 10.22
N CYS A 110 0.34 -4.80 9.99
CA CYS A 110 -0.86 -3.97 9.90
C CYS A 110 -1.20 -3.29 11.24
N PHE A 111 -0.98 -3.95 12.38
CA PHE A 111 -1.18 -3.34 13.69
C PHE A 111 -0.21 -2.19 13.99
N PHE A 112 1.03 -2.30 13.52
CA PHE A 112 2.05 -1.28 13.73
C PHE A 112 1.92 -0.09 12.77
N MET A 113 1.27 -0.26 11.62
CA MET A 113 1.22 0.78 10.59
C MET A 113 0.53 2.07 11.05
N PRO A 114 -0.70 2.06 11.62
CA PRO A 114 -1.37 3.30 12.06
C PRO A 114 -0.51 4.11 13.03
N TRP A 115 0.08 3.43 14.03
CA TRP A 115 0.96 4.06 15.01
C TRP A 115 2.22 4.67 14.37
N MET A 116 2.82 3.96 13.41
CA MET A 116 4.02 4.44 12.71
C MET A 116 3.71 5.58 11.73
N ALA A 117 2.57 5.54 11.06
CA ALA A 117 2.09 6.59 10.16
C ALA A 117 1.87 7.91 10.89
N ASP A 118 1.28 7.86 12.08
CA ASP A 118 1.01 9.04 12.90
C ASP A 118 2.28 9.64 13.50
N LYS A 119 3.28 8.82 13.84
CA LYS A 119 4.49 9.26 14.55
C LYS A 119 5.65 9.69 13.65
N ILE A 120 5.88 9.01 12.52
CA ILE A 120 7.13 9.11 11.75
C ILE A 120 6.98 9.87 10.42
N SER A 121 5.77 10.33 10.06
CA SER A 121 5.43 10.84 8.72
C SER A 121 5.44 9.73 7.68
N ARG A 122 4.39 9.71 6.84
CA ARG A 122 4.05 8.61 5.91
C ARG A 122 5.19 8.21 4.99
N LYS A 123 5.93 9.19 4.47
CA LYS A 123 7.08 8.98 3.59
C LYS A 123 8.22 8.23 4.29
N LYS A 124 8.55 8.61 5.52
CA LYS A 124 9.62 7.95 6.30
C LYS A 124 9.17 6.57 6.78
N ALA A 125 7.88 6.39 7.07
CA ALA A 125 7.32 5.08 7.38
C ALA A 125 7.54 4.10 6.21
N LEU A 126 7.26 4.51 4.97
CA LEU A 126 7.51 3.69 3.77
C LEU A 126 9.00 3.35 3.60
N ALA A 127 9.91 4.30 3.83
CA ALA A 127 11.35 4.04 3.75
C ALA A 127 11.83 2.99 4.77
N VAL A 128 11.36 3.08 6.02
CA VAL A 128 11.70 2.10 7.08
C VAL A 128 11.18 0.71 6.72
N VAL A 129 9.97 0.64 6.17
CA VAL A 129 9.32 -0.60 5.77
C VAL A 129 10.12 -1.31 4.66
N VAL A 130 10.63 -0.57 3.68
CA VAL A 130 11.46 -1.14 2.61
C VAL A 130 12.78 -1.70 3.16
N VAL A 131 13.35 -1.11 4.20
CA VAL A 131 14.55 -1.67 4.87
C VAL A 131 14.21 -2.99 5.56
N ILE A 132 13.10 -3.05 6.28
CA ILE A 132 12.62 -4.30 6.94
C ILE A 132 12.38 -5.39 5.89
N PHE A 133 11.75 -5.04 4.77
CA PHE A 133 11.53 -5.97 3.67
C PHE A 133 12.84 -6.48 3.06
N ASN A 134 13.82 -5.61 2.83
CA ASN A 134 15.15 -6.01 2.34
C ASN A 134 15.86 -6.95 3.31
N ILE A 135 15.78 -6.72 4.62
CA ILE A 135 16.34 -7.63 5.63
C ILE A 135 15.69 -9.02 5.52
N GLY A 136 14.36 -9.06 5.37
CA GLY A 136 13.63 -10.31 5.14
C GLY A 136 14.06 -11.02 3.84
N ALA A 137 14.21 -10.28 2.74
CA ALA A 137 14.66 -10.80 1.45
C ALA A 137 16.11 -11.36 1.50
N ILE A 138 17.01 -10.67 2.20
CA ILE A 138 18.39 -11.13 2.43
C ILE A 138 18.37 -12.44 3.22
N LEU A 139 17.56 -12.51 4.29
CA LEU A 139 17.48 -13.69 5.13
C LEU A 139 16.93 -14.91 4.36
N GLN A 140 15.98 -14.69 3.45
CA GLN A 140 15.45 -15.73 2.58
C GLN A 140 16.46 -16.18 1.52
N THR A 141 17.18 -15.25 0.90
CA THR A 141 18.19 -15.57 -0.14
C THR A 141 19.40 -16.29 0.44
N ALA A 142 19.81 -15.92 1.65
CA ALA A 142 20.91 -16.52 2.39
C ALA A 142 20.49 -17.76 3.20
N ALA A 143 19.22 -18.17 3.14
CA ALA A 143 18.72 -19.28 3.94
C ALA A 143 19.50 -20.58 3.67
N VAL A 144 19.95 -21.21 4.76
CA VAL A 144 20.63 -22.51 4.76
C VAL A 144 19.77 -23.58 5.43
N SER A 145 18.82 -23.16 6.27
CA SER A 145 17.85 -24.03 6.95
C SER A 145 16.42 -23.58 6.69
N TYR A 146 15.47 -24.50 6.85
CA TYR A 146 14.05 -24.22 6.69
C TYR A 146 13.54 -23.19 7.71
N GLU A 147 14.04 -23.23 8.96
CA GLU A 147 13.64 -22.26 9.98
C GLU A 147 14.09 -20.84 9.61
N MET A 148 15.29 -20.69 9.05
CA MET A 148 15.81 -19.40 8.59
C MET A 148 14.97 -18.82 7.46
N LEU A 149 14.51 -19.67 6.54
CA LEU A 149 13.60 -19.26 5.46
C LEU A 149 12.25 -18.78 6.02
N VAL A 150 11.67 -19.50 6.99
CA VAL A 150 10.42 -19.12 7.65
C VAL A 150 10.59 -17.82 8.44
N LEU A 151 11.69 -17.63 9.15
CA LEU A 151 11.99 -16.37 9.85
C LEU A 151 12.10 -15.20 8.86
N GLY A 152 12.79 -15.41 7.73
CA GLY A 152 12.88 -14.41 6.66
C GLY A 152 11.52 -14.05 6.07
N ARG A 153 10.62 -15.03 5.95
CA ARG A 153 9.22 -14.85 5.53
C ARG A 153 8.42 -14.03 6.53
N THR A 154 8.56 -14.28 7.83
CA THR A 154 7.88 -13.48 8.86
C THR A 154 8.37 -12.04 8.90
N VAL A 155 9.70 -11.82 8.87
CA VAL A 155 10.28 -10.47 8.88
C VAL A 155 9.92 -9.70 7.60
N GLY A 156 10.03 -10.35 6.44
CA GLY A 156 9.57 -9.77 5.17
C GLY A 156 8.07 -9.47 5.18
N GLY A 157 7.27 -10.37 5.76
CA GLY A 157 5.82 -10.21 5.93
C GLY A 157 5.45 -8.98 6.77
N ILE A 158 6.17 -8.69 7.85
CA ILE A 158 5.95 -7.47 8.64
C ILE A 158 6.12 -6.23 7.77
N GLY A 159 7.19 -6.16 6.96
CA GLY A 159 7.39 -5.05 6.04
C GLY A 159 6.26 -4.95 5.01
N VAL A 160 5.96 -6.04 4.33
CA VAL A 160 4.91 -6.09 3.29
C VAL A 160 3.53 -5.72 3.84
N GLY A 161 3.12 -6.22 5.01
CA GLY A 161 1.82 -5.91 5.58
C GLY A 161 1.67 -4.44 5.94
N THR A 162 2.72 -3.83 6.49
CA THR A 162 2.76 -2.38 6.74
C THR A 162 2.68 -1.59 5.42
N LEU A 163 3.34 -2.05 4.35
CA LEU A 163 3.25 -1.43 3.02
C LEU A 163 1.84 -1.55 2.42
N ALA A 164 1.22 -2.73 2.49
CA ALA A 164 -0.10 -3.01 1.92
C ALA A 164 -1.22 -2.19 2.57
N LEU A 165 -1.08 -1.81 3.85
CA LEU A 165 -1.97 -0.83 4.48
C LEU A 165 -1.56 0.61 4.13
N GLY A 166 -0.25 0.86 4.07
CA GLY A 166 0.33 2.19 3.89
C GLY A 166 0.15 2.80 2.52
N ALA A 167 0.31 2.02 1.44
CA ALA A 167 0.21 2.47 0.06
C ALA A 167 -1.19 3.00 -0.29
N PRO A 168 -2.30 2.26 -0.10
CA PRO A 168 -3.64 2.76 -0.40
C PRO A 168 -4.04 3.93 0.50
N LEU A 169 -3.58 3.94 1.77
CA LEU A 169 -3.82 5.04 2.68
C LEU A 169 -3.07 6.32 2.27
N TYR A 170 -1.81 6.21 1.85
CA TYR A 170 -1.04 7.34 1.37
C TYR A 170 -1.63 7.91 0.07
N ILE A 171 -1.95 7.04 -0.90
CA ILE A 171 -2.64 7.42 -2.14
C ILE A 171 -3.96 8.13 -1.83
N SER A 172 -4.70 7.65 -0.83
CA SER A 172 -6.00 8.21 -0.46
C SER A 172 -5.97 9.66 0.03
N GLU A 173 -4.83 10.10 0.55
CA GLU A 173 -4.66 11.43 1.14
C GLU A 173 -4.03 12.43 0.20
N ILE A 174 -3.13 11.98 -0.67
CA ILE A 174 -2.49 12.85 -1.66
C ILE A 174 -3.37 13.07 -2.90
N SER A 175 -4.33 12.18 -3.13
CA SER A 175 -5.11 12.15 -4.37
C SER A 175 -6.41 12.95 -4.26
N PRO A 176 -6.75 13.74 -5.30
CA PRO A 176 -8.04 14.37 -5.37
C PRO A 176 -9.14 13.30 -5.60
N PRO A 177 -10.39 13.52 -5.12
CA PRO A 177 -11.46 12.53 -5.14
C PRO A 177 -11.76 11.94 -6.53
N ASN A 178 -11.55 12.73 -7.59
CA ASN A 178 -11.77 12.32 -8.98
C ASN A 178 -10.70 11.36 -9.54
N LEU A 179 -9.50 11.29 -8.95
CA LEU A 179 -8.39 10.47 -9.42
C LEU A 179 -8.07 9.28 -8.51
N ARG A 180 -8.56 9.31 -7.26
CA ARG A 180 -8.28 8.28 -6.24
C ARG A 180 -8.55 6.86 -6.73
N GLY A 181 -9.67 6.63 -7.41
CA GLY A 181 -10.00 5.32 -7.97
C GLY A 181 -9.01 4.86 -9.04
N THR A 182 -8.59 5.75 -9.93
CA THR A 182 -7.59 5.42 -10.96
C THR A 182 -6.24 5.05 -10.36
N LEU A 183 -5.81 5.74 -9.30
CA LEU A 183 -4.54 5.46 -8.63
C LEU A 183 -4.54 4.10 -7.91
N LEU A 184 -5.64 3.75 -7.25
CA LEU A 184 -5.79 2.42 -6.63
C LEU A 184 -5.81 1.28 -7.66
N VAL A 185 -6.38 1.51 -8.84
CA VAL A 185 -6.32 0.53 -9.93
C VAL A 185 -4.91 0.40 -10.49
N LEU A 186 -4.16 1.51 -10.63
CA LEU A 186 -2.76 1.46 -11.07
C LEU A 186 -1.87 0.68 -10.09
N GLU A 187 -2.09 0.85 -8.78
CA GLU A 187 -1.44 0.08 -7.72
C GLU A 187 -1.67 -1.43 -7.92
N SER A 188 -2.95 -1.83 -8.07
CA SER A 188 -3.33 -3.23 -8.28
C SER A 188 -2.76 -3.81 -9.58
N ILE A 189 -2.71 -3.03 -10.66
CA ILE A 189 -2.07 -3.42 -11.92
C ILE A 189 -0.58 -3.66 -11.70
N SER A 190 0.08 -2.84 -10.87
CA SER A 190 1.50 -2.99 -10.54
C SER A 190 1.79 -4.29 -9.79
N ILE A 191 0.93 -4.66 -8.83
CA ILE A 191 1.00 -5.96 -8.13
C ILE A 191 0.91 -7.10 -9.14
N CYS A 192 -0.12 -7.07 -10.00
CA CYS A 192 -0.30 -8.08 -11.05
C CYS A 192 0.90 -8.16 -12.00
N ALA A 193 1.48 -7.01 -12.39
CA ALA A 193 2.67 -6.98 -13.22
C ALA A 193 3.87 -7.62 -12.52
N GLY A 194 4.06 -7.38 -11.22
CA GLY A 194 5.11 -8.02 -10.41
C GLY A 194 4.96 -9.54 -10.35
N VAL A 195 3.73 -10.02 -10.16
CA VAL A 195 3.40 -11.45 -10.19
C VAL A 195 3.71 -12.06 -11.56
N VAL A 196 3.32 -11.41 -12.65
CA VAL A 196 3.57 -11.91 -14.02
C VAL A 196 5.08 -11.95 -14.32
N VAL A 197 5.81 -10.90 -13.98
CA VAL A 197 7.25 -10.80 -14.22
C VAL A 197 8.01 -11.88 -13.43
N SER A 198 7.65 -12.08 -12.16
CA SER A 198 8.23 -13.17 -11.35
C SER A 198 7.90 -14.55 -11.91
N PHE A 199 6.69 -14.77 -12.45
CA PHE A 199 6.34 -16.01 -13.13
C PHE A 199 7.29 -16.31 -14.30
N TYR A 200 7.52 -15.34 -15.19
CA TYR A 200 8.42 -15.53 -16.34
C TYR A 200 9.88 -15.74 -15.93
N ILE A 201 10.38 -14.96 -14.97
CA ILE A 201 11.77 -15.08 -14.51
C ILE A 201 12.00 -16.44 -13.87
N THR A 202 11.12 -16.86 -12.96
CA THR A 202 11.29 -18.12 -12.22
C THR A 202 11.02 -19.33 -13.11
N TYR A 203 10.17 -19.20 -14.13
CA TYR A 203 10.06 -20.21 -15.19
C TYR A 203 11.37 -20.35 -15.99
N GLY A 204 12.04 -19.24 -16.29
CA GLY A 204 13.37 -19.24 -16.91
C GLY A 204 14.42 -19.91 -16.00
N THR A 205 14.42 -19.60 -14.71
CA THR A 205 15.42 -20.16 -13.77
C THR A 205 15.19 -21.62 -13.42
N ARG A 206 14.00 -22.18 -13.68
CA ARG A 206 13.72 -23.61 -13.48
C ARG A 206 14.66 -24.54 -14.25
N HIS A 207 15.18 -24.08 -15.38
CA HIS A 207 16.07 -24.85 -16.25
C HIS A 207 17.54 -24.83 -15.78
N LEU A 208 17.87 -24.00 -14.78
CA LEU A 208 19.19 -23.99 -14.16
C LEU A 208 19.34 -25.18 -13.19
N GLU A 209 20.51 -25.81 -13.21
CA GLU A 209 20.85 -26.90 -12.30
C GLU A 209 21.38 -26.36 -10.96
N GLY A 210 20.95 -26.99 -9.86
CA GLY A 210 21.40 -26.68 -8.50
C GLY A 210 20.66 -25.54 -7.78
N ASP A 211 21.20 -25.12 -6.63
CA ASP A 211 20.58 -24.16 -5.70
C ASP A 211 20.33 -22.78 -6.31
N ILE A 212 21.01 -22.45 -7.41
CA ILE A 212 20.88 -21.17 -8.11
C ILE A 212 19.48 -21.00 -8.70
N ALA A 213 18.78 -22.10 -9.03
CA ALA A 213 17.45 -22.07 -9.63
C ALA A 213 16.40 -21.34 -8.76
N PHE A 214 16.49 -21.48 -7.43
CA PHE A 214 15.59 -20.83 -6.48
C PHE A 214 16.22 -19.60 -5.80
N ARG A 215 17.54 -19.56 -5.61
CA ARG A 215 18.22 -18.40 -5.00
C ARG A 215 18.25 -17.19 -5.91
N LEU A 216 18.35 -17.37 -7.24
CA LEU A 216 18.45 -16.26 -8.18
C LEU A 216 17.15 -15.43 -8.28
N PRO A 217 15.95 -16.04 -8.39
CA PRO A 217 14.69 -15.29 -8.28
C PRO A 217 14.53 -14.58 -6.93
N LEU A 218 14.86 -15.25 -5.82
CA LEU A 218 14.80 -14.65 -4.48
C LEU A 218 15.76 -13.46 -4.34
N GLY A 219 16.98 -13.56 -4.86
CA GLY A 219 17.95 -12.47 -4.85
C GLY A 219 17.54 -11.30 -5.76
N LEU A 220 16.87 -11.58 -6.89
CA LEU A 220 16.43 -10.53 -7.81
C LEU A 220 15.34 -9.63 -7.19
N GLN A 221 14.55 -10.14 -6.24
CA GLN A 221 13.60 -9.33 -5.49
C GLN A 221 14.27 -8.20 -4.68
N MET A 222 15.52 -8.40 -4.26
CA MET A 222 16.29 -7.36 -3.56
C MET A 222 16.59 -6.17 -4.45
N VAL A 223 16.77 -6.40 -5.76
CA VAL A 223 17.05 -5.33 -6.72
C VAL A 223 15.83 -4.42 -6.85
N SER A 224 14.63 -4.98 -7.01
CA SER A 224 13.41 -4.17 -7.08
C SER A 224 13.15 -3.44 -5.76
N ALA A 225 13.33 -4.10 -4.63
CA ALA A 225 13.18 -3.49 -3.29
C ALA A 225 14.18 -2.35 -3.04
N THR A 226 15.43 -2.49 -3.48
CA THR A 226 16.45 -1.45 -3.32
C THR A 226 16.16 -0.23 -4.19
N ILE A 227 15.68 -0.45 -5.42
CA ILE A 227 15.25 0.64 -6.32
C ILE A 227 14.10 1.44 -5.69
N VAL A 228 13.13 0.76 -5.08
CA VAL A 228 12.04 1.42 -4.34
C VAL A 228 12.58 2.23 -3.17
N GLY A 229 13.48 1.65 -2.37
CA GLY A 229 14.06 2.32 -1.20
C GLY A 229 14.80 3.60 -1.56
N VAL A 230 15.60 3.56 -2.64
CA VAL A 230 16.29 4.75 -3.17
C VAL A 230 15.30 5.75 -3.76
N GLY A 231 14.29 5.29 -4.49
CA GLY A 231 13.25 6.14 -5.08
C GLY A 231 12.47 6.95 -4.04
N ILE A 232 12.13 6.35 -2.91
CA ILE A 232 11.41 7.02 -1.80
C ILE A 232 12.27 8.09 -1.12
N LEU A 233 13.60 7.90 -1.06
CA LEU A 233 14.51 8.89 -0.47
C LEU A 233 14.67 10.15 -1.34
N PHE A 234 14.59 9.99 -2.67
CA PHE A 234 14.72 11.10 -3.63
C PHE A 234 13.41 11.85 -3.91
N PHE A 235 12.25 11.26 -3.59
CA PHE A 235 10.98 11.97 -3.71
C PHE A 235 10.90 13.10 -2.69
N PRO A 236 10.33 14.29 -2.99
CA PRO A 236 10.07 15.34 -1.98
C PRO A 236 8.88 15.00 -1.07
#